data_AF-A0A6V8LQN9-F1
#
_entry.id   AF-A0A6V8LQN9-F1
#
_cell.length_a   1.000
_cell.length_b   1.000
_cell.length_c   1.000
_cell.angle_alpha   90.00
_cell.angle_beta   90.00
_cell.angle_gamma   90.00
#
_symmetry.space_group_name_H-M   'P 1'
#
loop_
_entity.id
_entity.type
_entity.pdbx_description
1 polymer ?
#
loop_
_entity_poly.entity_id
_entity_poly.type
_entity_poly.pdbx_seq_one_letter_code
_entity_poly.pdbx_strand_id
1 'polypeptide(L)'
;MVVIDPAYGATGSEADRFAERLGELNAGGAEAAVHGMAGAFRPSTPAWLRTWLVRQMLGTPGHVLAQAYAGMYLAPDAFGERSAAEAYLARRTCPALCVASLPEPAAWEARQLRHPLSTTVVWEGTGHYLHMERPAEFVAVLRRWLVTTMVAGPVTPQGETGAAP
;
A
#
# COMPACT_ATOMS: atom_id res chain seq x y z
N MET A 1 10.05 -7.94 -1.77
CA MET A 1 9.01 -6.98 -2.18
C MET A 1 8.96 -5.82 -1.18
N VAL A 2 8.64 -4.61 -1.61
CA VAL A 2 8.45 -3.45 -0.72
C VAL A 2 7.07 -2.87 -1.01
N VAL A 3 6.24 -2.70 0.03
CA VAL A 3 4.93 -2.06 -0.04
C VAL A 3 4.98 -0.79 0.81
N ILE A 4 4.41 0.30 0.28
CA ILE A 4 4.48 1.62 0.89
C ILE A 4 3.06 2.12 1.04
N ASP A 5 2.65 2.36 2.29
CA ASP A 5 1.31 2.79 2.70
C ASP A 5 0.21 2.16 1.84
N PRO A 6 0.08 0.82 1.86
CA PRO A 6 -0.68 0.11 0.85
C PRO A 6 -2.14 0.57 0.79
N ALA A 7 -2.64 0.75 -0.43
CA ALA A 7 -4.02 1.21 -0.70
C ALA A 7 -5.04 0.05 -0.76
N TYR A 8 -4.82 -1.00 0.03
CA TYR A 8 -5.69 -2.17 0.16
C TYR A 8 -5.96 -2.44 1.64
N GLY A 9 -6.94 -3.31 1.95
CA GLY A 9 -7.28 -3.64 3.34
C GLY A 9 -8.40 -2.78 3.93
N ALA A 10 -9.14 -2.06 3.08
CA ALA A 10 -10.26 -1.21 3.46
C ALA A 10 -11.39 -2.01 4.11
N THR A 11 -12.11 -1.40 5.05
CA THR A 11 -13.20 -2.05 5.79
C THR A 11 -14.43 -1.17 5.95
N GLY A 12 -15.58 -1.82 6.10
CA GLY A 12 -16.84 -1.18 6.49
C GLY A 12 -17.12 0.06 5.65
N SER A 13 -17.29 1.20 6.34
CA SER A 13 -17.65 2.47 5.72
C SER A 13 -16.64 3.00 4.70
N GLU A 14 -15.39 2.52 4.70
CA GLU A 14 -14.45 2.86 3.62
C GLU A 14 -14.75 2.10 2.34
N ALA A 15 -14.98 0.79 2.43
CA ALA A 15 -15.28 -0.06 1.29
C ALA A 15 -16.66 0.26 0.69
N ASP A 16 -17.64 0.59 1.54
CA ASP A 16 -18.99 0.99 1.12
C ASP A 16 -18.98 2.23 0.19
N ARG A 17 -17.94 3.06 0.28
CA ARG A 17 -17.80 4.29 -0.51
C ARG A 17 -17.09 4.11 -1.84
N PHE A 18 -16.64 2.90 -2.19
CA PHE A 18 -15.91 2.69 -3.45
C PHE A 18 -16.73 3.07 -4.68
N ALA A 19 -18.00 2.64 -4.75
CA ALA A 19 -18.87 2.96 -5.88
C ALA A 19 -19.16 4.47 -5.97
N GLU A 20 -19.39 5.12 -4.83
CA GLU A 20 -19.58 6.57 -4.74
C GLU A 20 -18.35 7.32 -5.27
N ARG A 21 -17.16 6.99 -4.75
CA ARG A 21 -15.89 7.60 -5.18
C ARG A 21 -15.61 7.38 -6.67
N LEU A 22 -15.93 6.20 -7.21
CA LEU A 22 -15.83 5.98 -8.65
C LEU A 22 -16.79 6.89 -9.43
N GLY A 23 -18.02 7.08 -8.93
CA GLY A 23 -18.98 8.04 -9.49
C GLY A 23 -18.44 9.47 -9.51
N GLU A 24 -17.85 9.92 -8.41
CA GLU A 24 -17.19 11.23 -8.30
C GLU A 24 -16.05 11.38 -9.30
N LEU A 25 -15.19 10.36 -9.45
CA LEU A 25 -14.10 10.35 -10.42
C LEU A 25 -14.61 10.39 -11.87
N ASN A 26 -15.67 9.66 -12.18
CA ASN A 26 -16.28 9.69 -13.51
C ASN A 26 -16.88 11.05 -13.84
N ALA A 27 -17.47 11.74 -12.86
CA ALA A 27 -18.12 13.03 -13.06
C ALA A 27 -17.12 14.20 -13.05
N GLY A 28 -16.18 14.22 -12.10
CA GLY A 28 -15.27 15.34 -11.84
C GLY A 28 -13.83 15.12 -12.31
N GLY A 29 -13.49 13.92 -12.82
CA GLY A 29 -12.19 13.61 -13.38
C GLY A 29 -11.03 13.89 -12.42
N ALA A 30 -10.00 14.57 -12.93
CA ALA A 30 -8.79 14.85 -12.17
C ALA A 30 -9.01 15.80 -10.98
N GLU A 31 -9.98 16.73 -11.07
CA GLU A 31 -10.31 17.62 -9.95
C GLU A 31 -10.94 16.84 -8.78
N ALA A 32 -11.84 15.89 -9.07
CA ALA A 32 -12.37 14.98 -8.05
C ALA A 32 -11.25 14.13 -7.41
N ALA A 33 -10.29 13.67 -8.20
CA ALA A 33 -9.14 12.94 -7.69
C ALA A 33 -8.27 13.79 -6.75
N VAL A 34 -8.00 15.05 -7.11
CA VAL A 34 -7.29 16.00 -6.23
C VAL A 34 -8.04 16.22 -4.92
N HIS A 35 -9.37 16.35 -4.97
CA HIS A 35 -10.17 16.45 -3.75
C HIS A 35 -10.02 15.19 -2.87
N GLY A 36 -10.05 14.00 -3.47
CA GLY A 36 -9.84 12.73 -2.77
C GLY A 36 -8.47 12.59 -2.11
N MET A 37 -7.43 13.27 -2.62
CA MET A 37 -6.09 13.27 -2.02
C MET A 37 -5.99 14.07 -0.73
N ALA A 38 -6.99 14.85 -0.33
CA ALA A 38 -6.88 15.75 0.84
C ALA A 38 -6.44 15.01 2.11
N GLY A 39 -6.93 13.79 2.34
CA GLY A 39 -6.56 12.94 3.48
C GLY A 39 -5.16 12.32 3.40
N ALA A 40 -4.54 12.32 2.21
CA ALA A 40 -3.21 11.75 1.99
C ALA A 40 -2.07 12.67 2.50
N PHE A 41 -2.38 13.93 2.80
CA PHE A 41 -1.39 14.91 3.26
C PHE A 41 -1.53 15.23 4.75
N ARG A 42 -0.41 15.55 5.39
CA ARG A 42 -0.35 16.09 6.75
C ARG A 42 0.10 17.55 6.74
N PRO A 43 -0.05 18.27 7.87
CA PRO A 43 0.56 19.60 8.02
C PRO A 43 2.09 19.58 7.83
N SER A 44 2.73 18.45 8.13
CA SER A 44 4.16 18.20 7.93
C SER A 44 4.56 17.92 6.48
N THR A 45 3.61 17.61 5.58
CA THR A 45 3.94 17.34 4.17
C THR A 45 4.53 18.61 3.54
N PRO A 46 5.74 18.55 2.95
CA PRO A 46 6.36 19.72 2.32
C PRO A 46 5.46 20.34 1.24
N ALA A 47 5.35 21.67 1.25
CA ALA A 47 4.46 22.38 0.32
C ALA A 47 4.78 22.08 -1.15
N TRP A 48 6.07 22.02 -1.51
CA TRP A 48 6.50 21.69 -2.86
C TRP A 48 6.04 20.28 -3.30
N LEU A 49 6.04 19.31 -2.37
CA LEU A 49 5.65 17.93 -2.64
C LEU A 49 4.14 17.85 -2.87
N ARG A 50 3.35 18.53 -2.02
CA ARG A 50 1.90 18.67 -2.21
C ARG A 50 1.59 19.28 -3.58
N THR A 51 2.24 20.40 -3.92
CA THR A 51 2.05 21.05 -5.22
C THR A 51 2.42 20.13 -6.38
N TRP A 52 3.53 19.41 -6.28
CA TRP A 52 3.96 18.48 -7.32
C TRP A 52 2.95 17.34 -7.52
N LEU A 53 2.52 16.68 -6.45
CA LEU A 53 1.54 15.58 -6.50
C LEU A 53 0.18 16.03 -7.05
N VAL A 54 -0.30 17.20 -6.64
CA VAL A 54 -1.54 17.78 -7.19
C VAL A 54 -1.41 18.03 -8.69
N ARG A 55 -0.27 18.56 -9.15
CA ARG A 55 -0.03 18.76 -10.59
C ARG A 55 0.03 17.44 -11.36
N GLN A 56 0.62 16.39 -10.79
CA GLN A 56 0.62 15.06 -11.42
C GLN A 56 -0.81 14.51 -11.55
N MET A 57 -1.63 14.67 -10.51
CA MET A 57 -3.02 14.24 -10.54
C MET A 57 -3.83 15.01 -11.59
N LEU A 58 -3.74 16.35 -11.60
CA LEU A 58 -4.40 17.21 -12.59
C LEU A 58 -3.94 16.95 -14.03
N GLY A 59 -2.68 16.54 -14.22
CA GLY A 59 -2.14 16.17 -15.52
C GLY A 59 -2.57 14.79 -16.01
N THR A 60 -3.20 13.97 -15.17
CA THR A 60 -3.63 12.62 -15.54
C THR A 60 -5.07 12.68 -16.09
N PRO A 61 -5.36 12.08 -17.26
CA PRO A 61 -6.71 12.06 -17.80
C PRO A 61 -7.70 11.42 -16.82
N GLY A 62 -8.84 12.09 -16.58
CA GLY A 62 -9.84 11.65 -15.59
C GLY A 62 -10.33 10.21 -15.79
N HIS A 63 -10.54 9.78 -17.04
CA HIS A 63 -10.95 8.41 -17.33
C HIS A 63 -9.88 7.37 -16.93
N VAL A 64 -8.59 7.70 -17.01
CA VAL A 64 -7.50 6.82 -16.57
C VAL A 64 -7.53 6.69 -15.05
N LEU A 65 -7.76 7.79 -14.33
CA LEU A 65 -7.89 7.78 -12.86
C LEU A 65 -9.09 6.93 -12.42
N ALA A 66 -10.25 7.11 -13.07
CA ALA A 66 -11.45 6.32 -12.80
C ALA A 66 -11.24 4.82 -13.10
N GLN A 67 -10.59 4.49 -14.22
CA GLN A 67 -10.28 3.10 -14.59
C GLN A 67 -9.30 2.45 -13.61
N ALA A 68 -8.24 3.16 -13.22
CA ALA A 68 -7.29 2.67 -12.22
C ALA A 68 -7.98 2.41 -10.88
N TYR A 69 -8.81 3.36 -10.42
CA TYR A 69 -9.59 3.21 -9.20
C TYR A 69 -10.56 2.02 -9.28
N ALA A 70 -11.30 1.89 -10.37
CA ALA A 70 -12.21 0.76 -10.59
C ALA A 70 -11.46 -0.58 -10.56
N GLY A 71 -10.27 -0.66 -11.19
CA GLY A 71 -9.43 -1.86 -11.17
C GLY A 71 -8.95 -2.24 -9.77
N MET A 72 -8.66 -1.25 -8.92
CA MET A 72 -8.20 -1.49 -7.54
C MET A 72 -9.32 -1.96 -6.61
N TYR A 73 -10.55 -1.48 -6.82
CA TYR A 73 -11.61 -1.56 -5.79
C TYR A 73 -12.91 -2.23 -6.21
N LEU A 74 -13.21 -2.30 -7.52
CA LEU A 74 -14.55 -2.66 -8.01
C LEU A 74 -14.54 -3.71 -9.13
N ALA A 75 -13.41 -3.95 -9.79
CA ALA A 75 -13.29 -5.04 -10.75
C ALA A 75 -13.54 -6.40 -10.08
N PRO A 76 -13.99 -7.43 -10.80
CA PRO A 76 -14.26 -8.75 -10.22
C PRO A 76 -13.06 -9.39 -9.50
N ASP A 77 -11.84 -9.03 -9.90
CA ASP A 77 -10.58 -9.48 -9.32
C ASP A 77 -9.88 -8.39 -8.47
N ALA A 78 -10.56 -7.28 -8.20
CA ALA A 78 -10.09 -6.24 -7.30
C ALA A 78 -9.86 -6.80 -5.88
N PHE A 79 -8.81 -6.30 -5.23
CA PHE A 79 -8.42 -6.76 -3.89
C PHE A 79 -8.21 -5.60 -2.90
N GLY A 80 -8.81 -4.43 -3.16
CA GLY A 80 -8.72 -3.28 -2.26
C GLY A 80 -9.51 -3.45 -0.95
N GLU A 81 -10.59 -4.23 -0.95
CA GLU A 81 -11.35 -4.60 0.26
C GLU A 81 -10.58 -5.66 1.08
N ARG A 82 -10.71 -5.62 2.40
CA ARG A 82 -9.93 -6.45 3.34
C ARG A 82 -10.01 -7.95 3.08
N SER A 83 -11.19 -8.54 2.93
CA SER A 83 -11.30 -9.99 2.71
C SER A 83 -10.64 -10.44 1.40
N ALA A 84 -10.81 -9.66 0.33
CA ALA A 84 -10.15 -9.90 -0.95
C ALA A 84 -8.63 -9.70 -0.86
N ALA A 85 -8.18 -8.66 -0.14
CA ALA A 85 -6.76 -8.42 0.13
C ALA A 85 -6.13 -9.58 0.89
N GLU A 86 -6.78 -10.12 1.93
CA GLU A 86 -6.27 -11.25 2.70
C GLU A 86 -6.12 -12.51 1.85
N ALA A 87 -7.12 -12.81 1.01
CA ALA A 87 -7.05 -13.92 0.05
C ALA A 87 -5.90 -13.72 -0.96
N TYR A 88 -5.72 -12.50 -1.46
CA TYR A 88 -4.64 -12.15 -2.37
C TYR A 88 -3.27 -12.30 -1.71
N LEU A 89 -3.08 -11.71 -0.52
CA LEU A 89 -1.83 -11.66 0.23
C LEU A 89 -1.42 -13.03 0.78
N ALA A 90 -2.36 -13.95 1.01
CA ALA A 90 -2.04 -15.34 1.40
C ALA A 90 -1.16 -16.06 0.36
N ARG A 91 -1.16 -15.60 -0.90
CA ARG A 91 -0.33 -16.14 -2.00
C ARG A 91 1.09 -15.57 -2.02
N ARG A 92 1.41 -14.60 -1.16
CA ARG A 92 2.73 -13.97 -1.11
C ARG A 92 3.78 -14.92 -0.52
N THR A 93 4.73 -15.35 -1.34
CA THR A 93 5.80 -16.30 -0.95
C THR A 93 7.15 -15.64 -0.69
N CYS A 94 7.34 -14.36 -1.05
CA CYS A 94 8.60 -13.66 -0.89
C CYS A 94 8.65 -12.78 0.39
N PRO A 95 9.86 -12.47 0.90
CA PRO A 95 10.02 -11.47 1.96
C PRO A 95 9.40 -10.13 1.56
N ALA A 96 8.69 -9.50 2.50
CA ALA A 96 8.09 -8.19 2.30
C ALA A 96 8.48 -7.18 3.38
N LEU A 97 8.82 -5.97 2.96
CA LEU A 97 8.90 -4.80 3.82
C LEU A 97 7.65 -3.95 3.61
N CYS A 98 6.87 -3.72 4.66
CA CYS A 98 5.81 -2.71 4.67
C CYS A 98 6.28 -1.46 5.43
N VAL A 99 6.10 -0.29 4.83
CA VAL A 99 6.29 1.00 5.50
C VAL A 99 4.94 1.72 5.48
N ALA A 100 4.35 1.94 6.65
CA ALA A 100 2.99 2.47 6.78
C ALA A 100 2.98 3.76 7.61
N SER A 101 2.06 4.67 7.27
CA SER A 101 1.90 5.96 7.95
C SER A 101 1.07 5.86 9.24
N LEU A 102 0.27 4.79 9.38
CA LEU A 102 -0.68 4.60 10.47
C LEU A 102 -0.48 3.28 11.22
N PRO A 103 -0.61 3.26 12.57
CA PRO A 103 -0.42 2.04 13.36
C PRO A 103 -1.43 0.91 13.07
N GLU A 104 -2.72 1.23 12.87
CA GLU A 104 -3.74 0.18 12.68
C GLU A 104 -3.57 -0.58 11.35
N PRO A 105 -3.42 0.08 10.18
CA PRO A 105 -3.14 -0.60 8.93
C PRO A 105 -1.82 -1.40 8.98
N ALA A 106 -0.80 -0.85 9.66
CA ALA A 106 0.48 -1.54 9.84
C ALA A 106 0.34 -2.83 10.67
N ALA A 107 -0.42 -2.78 11.76
CA ALA A 107 -0.68 -3.95 12.60
C ALA A 107 -1.50 -5.01 11.85
N TRP A 108 -2.44 -4.59 10.99
CA TRP A 108 -3.15 -5.52 10.11
C TRP A 108 -2.21 -6.14 9.06
N GLU A 109 -1.43 -5.36 8.34
CA GLU A 109 -0.47 -5.87 7.34
C GLU A 109 0.52 -6.85 7.97
N ALA A 110 1.02 -6.56 9.18
CA ALA A 110 1.93 -7.44 9.90
C ALA A 110 1.36 -8.85 10.13
N ARG A 111 0.04 -8.98 10.35
CA ARG A 111 -0.65 -10.27 10.47
C ARG A 111 -0.73 -11.04 9.14
N GLN A 112 -0.56 -10.35 8.01
CA GLN A 112 -0.54 -10.95 6.67
C GLN A 112 0.87 -11.37 6.22
N LEU A 113 1.91 -11.09 7.00
CA LEU A 113 3.28 -11.46 6.68
C LEU A 113 3.56 -12.89 7.15
N ARG A 114 3.82 -13.81 6.20
CA ARG A 114 4.11 -15.22 6.50
C ARG A 114 5.60 -15.55 6.47
N HIS A 115 6.39 -14.80 5.71
CA HIS A 115 7.82 -15.06 5.55
C HIS A 115 8.60 -14.47 6.74
N PRO A 116 9.51 -15.21 7.39
CA PRO A 116 10.19 -14.78 8.63
C PRO A 116 11.07 -13.53 8.46
N LEU A 117 11.55 -13.27 7.24
CA LEU A 117 12.31 -12.06 6.90
C LEU A 117 11.43 -10.85 6.54
N SER A 118 10.11 -10.98 6.64
CA SER A 118 9.20 -9.86 6.39
C SER A 118 9.12 -8.96 7.62
N THR A 119 8.91 -7.67 7.40
CA THR A 119 8.80 -6.71 8.48
C THR A 119 7.85 -5.57 8.13
N THR A 120 7.21 -5.00 9.13
CA THR A 120 6.40 -3.79 9.01
C THR A 120 6.98 -2.71 9.91
N VAL A 121 7.09 -1.49 9.40
CA VAL A 121 7.50 -0.30 10.15
C VAL A 121 6.42 0.77 10.06
N VAL A 122 6.23 1.50 11.17
CA VAL A 122 5.28 2.60 11.26
C VAL A 122 6.03 3.92 11.32
N TRP A 123 5.68 4.85 10.44
CA TRP A 123 6.22 6.20 10.40
C TRP A 123 5.14 7.21 10.75
N GLU A 124 4.97 7.44 12.04
CA GLU A 124 3.99 8.40 12.51
C GLU A 124 4.35 9.84 12.08
N GLY A 125 3.31 10.65 11.90
CA GLY A 125 3.45 12.05 11.52
C GLY A 125 3.80 12.28 10.03
N THR A 126 3.76 11.26 9.18
CA THR A 126 3.81 11.41 7.72
C THR A 126 2.41 11.34 7.07
N GLY A 127 2.30 11.84 5.85
CA GLY A 127 1.21 11.52 4.95
C GLY A 127 1.37 10.14 4.30
N HIS A 128 0.51 9.88 3.32
CA HIS A 128 0.50 8.67 2.49
C HIS A 128 1.79 8.54 1.65
N TYR A 129 2.33 9.68 1.20
CA TYR A 129 3.54 9.76 0.39
C TYR A 129 4.82 9.75 1.24
N LEU A 130 4.84 8.98 2.33
CA LEU A 130 5.88 8.98 3.37
C LEU A 130 7.31 8.79 2.84
N HIS A 131 7.48 7.96 1.81
CA HIS A 131 8.77 7.72 1.15
C HIS A 131 9.29 8.94 0.37
N MET A 132 8.40 9.84 -0.03
CA MET A 132 8.75 11.13 -0.65
C MET A 132 8.94 12.23 0.38
N GLU A 133 8.22 12.16 1.51
CA GLU A 133 8.38 13.10 2.63
C GLU A 133 9.71 12.90 3.37
N ARG A 134 10.16 11.65 3.54
CA ARG A 134 11.40 11.29 4.25
C ARG A 134 12.28 10.35 3.42
N PRO A 135 12.78 10.78 2.26
CA PRO A 135 13.48 9.89 1.31
C PRO A 135 14.77 9.29 1.87
N ALA A 136 15.53 10.06 2.65
CA ALA A 136 16.78 9.56 3.26
C ALA A 136 16.52 8.45 4.29
N GLU A 137 15.49 8.64 5.13
CA GLU A 137 15.06 7.62 6.09
C GLU A 137 14.56 6.37 5.37
N PHE A 138 13.87 6.55 4.23
CA PHE A 138 13.25 5.42 3.49
C PHE A 138 14.33 4.55 2.89
N VAL A 139 15.31 5.19 2.25
CA VAL A 139 16.48 4.53 1.68
C VAL A 139 17.29 3.82 2.78
N ALA A 140 17.44 4.42 3.96
CA ALA A 140 18.16 3.79 5.07
C ALA A 140 17.46 2.51 5.57
N VAL A 141 16.14 2.56 5.79
CA VAL A 141 15.34 1.39 6.19
C VAL A 141 15.39 0.30 5.13
N LEU A 142 15.18 0.67 3.86
CA LEU A 142 15.21 -0.26 2.74
C LEU A 142 16.58 -0.96 2.62
N ARG A 143 17.68 -0.20 2.67
CA ARG A 143 19.04 -0.77 2.59
C ARG A 143 19.31 -1.75 3.73
N ARG A 144 18.93 -1.38 4.96
CA ARG A 144 19.10 -2.26 6.13
C ARG A 144 18.33 -3.57 5.95
N TRP A 145 17.08 -3.49 5.51
CA TRP A 145 16.26 -4.68 5.26
C TRP A 145 16.81 -5.56 4.12
N LEU A 146 17.31 -4.95 3.04
CA LEU A 146 17.94 -5.66 1.93
C LEU A 146 19.20 -6.43 2.37
N VAL A 147 20.06 -5.82 3.20
CA VAL A 147 21.23 -6.52 3.75
C VAL A 147 20.80 -7.72 4.59
N THR A 148 19.83 -7.56 5.49
CA THR A 148 19.32 -8.68 6.30
C THR A 148 18.75 -9.81 5.45
N THR A 149 17.99 -9.48 4.41
CA THR A 149 17.35 -10.47 3.53
C THR A 149 18.34 -11.17 2.62
N MET A 150 19.35 -10.48 2.10
CA MET A 150 20.39 -11.07 1.25
C MET A 150 21.33 -11.99 2.02
N VAL A 151 21.71 -11.61 3.25
CA VAL A 151 22.61 -12.41 4.10
C VAL A 151 21.97 -13.72 4.54
N ALA A 152 20.64 -13.74 4.73
CA ALA A 152 19.92 -14.93 5.17
C ALA A 152 19.83 -16.06 4.12
N GLY A 153 20.10 -15.79 2.84
CA GLY A 153 19.96 -16.77 1.75
C GLY A 153 18.50 -17.23 1.53
N PRO A 154 18.24 -18.10 0.54
CA PRO A 154 16.92 -18.70 0.38
C PRO A 154 16.58 -19.58 1.59
N VAL A 155 15.43 -19.34 2.22
CA VAL A 155 14.90 -20.20 3.27
C VAL A 155 14.40 -21.49 2.62
N THR A 156 15.13 -22.59 2.80
CA THR A 156 14.67 -23.92 2.40
C THR A 156 13.46 -24.28 3.27
N PRO A 157 12.30 -24.66 2.69
CA PRO A 157 11.17 -25.12 3.49
C PRO A 157 11.61 -26.36 4.28
N GLN A 158 11.43 -26.35 5.60
CA GLN A 158 11.73 -27.50 6.45
C GLN A 158 10.73 -28.62 6.17
N GLY A 159 11.22 -29.65 5.46
CA GLY A 159 10.86 -31.07 5.51
C GLY A 159 9.40 -31.47 5.77
N GLU A 160 8.74 -31.98 4.73
CA GLU A 160 7.90 -33.17 4.87
C GLU A 160 8.81 -34.35 5.26
N THR A 161 8.97 -34.60 6.56
CA THR A 161 9.56 -35.86 7.03
C THR A 161 8.44 -36.85 7.37
N GLY A 162 8.23 -37.78 6.44
CA GLY A 162 8.14 -39.20 6.75
C GLY A 162 6.78 -39.77 7.17
N ALA A 163 6.17 -40.53 6.26
CA ALA A 163 5.54 -41.79 6.62
C ALA A 163 5.58 -42.76 5.42
N ALA A 164 6.53 -43.69 5.48
CA ALA A 164 6.54 -44.99 4.83
C ALA A 164 7.36 -45.92 5.76
N PRO A 165 7.15 -47.25 5.78
CA PRO A 165 6.49 -48.07 4.76
C PRO A 165 5.12 -48.64 5.14
#